data_AF-A0AA92V5H1-F1
#
_entry.id   AF-A0AA92V5H1-F1
#
_cell.length_a   1.000
_cell.length_b   1.000
_cell.length_c   1.000
_cell.angle_alpha   90.00
_cell.angle_beta   90.00
_cell.angle_gamma   90.00
#
_symmetry.space_group_name_H-M   'P 1'
#
loop_
_entity.id
_entity.type
_entity.pdbx_description
1 polymer ?
#
loop_
_entity_poly.entity_id
_entity_poly.type
_entity_poly.pdbx_seq_one_letter_code
_entity_poly.pdbx_strand_id
1 'polypeptide(L)'
;MRIACLQHVKRDFIDCGKEDKDAQKVVDIINRFYREDKKHKVGVNGWTVEDHLAYRQSYAPDILQDLLEKLEEISSRKDLLPKSTLAQAVGYALNEYNAICDIFKRGDTALDNNYIERIQRYISLSRRNS
;
A
#
# COMPACT_ATOMS: atom_id res chain seq x y z
N MET A 1 13.07 11.99 -2.65
CA MET A 1 12.56 11.56 -1.34
C MET A 1 11.50 10.50 -1.62
N ARG A 2 11.83 9.20 -1.51
CA ARG A 2 10.83 8.14 -1.71
C ARG A 2 10.15 7.89 -0.37
N ILE A 3 8.88 8.26 -0.30
CA ILE A 3 7.97 7.88 0.77
C ILE A 3 7.08 6.84 0.08
N ALA A 4 7.01 5.61 0.58
CA ALA A 4 6.39 4.50 -0.14
C ALA A 4 5.72 3.57 0.88
N CYS A 5 4.40 3.68 1.00
CA CYS A 5 3.63 2.91 1.98
C CYS A 5 2.34 2.43 1.29
N LEU A 6 1.19 3.03 1.60
CA LEU A 6 -0.07 2.87 0.86
C LEU A 6 -0.57 4.20 0.32
N GLN A 7 -0.28 5.29 1.04
CA GLN A 7 -0.66 6.66 0.65
C GLN A 7 -0.12 7.07 -0.72
N HIS A 8 1.12 6.70 -1.06
CA HIS A 8 1.75 7.10 -2.32
C HIS A 8 1.13 6.40 -3.51
N VAL A 9 0.97 5.07 -3.39
CA VAL A 9 0.25 4.27 -4.35
C VAL A 9 -1.16 4.85 -4.55
N LYS A 10 -1.89 5.13 -3.46
CA LYS A 10 -3.21 5.77 -3.53
C LYS A 10 -3.19 7.14 -4.21
N ARG A 11 -2.18 7.97 -3.94
CA ARG A 11 -2.02 9.32 -4.51
C ARG A 11 -1.88 9.24 -6.03
N ASP A 12 -1.07 8.31 -6.54
CA ASP A 12 -0.85 8.14 -7.98
C ASP A 12 -2.14 7.76 -8.71
N PHE A 13 -2.97 6.90 -8.11
CA PHE A 13 -4.29 6.59 -8.67
C PHE A 13 -5.30 7.74 -8.53
N ILE A 14 -5.21 8.57 -7.49
CA ILE A 14 -6.03 9.79 -7.41
C ILE A 14 -5.64 10.78 -8.51
N ASP A 15 -4.35 10.90 -8.82
CA ASP A 15 -3.81 11.80 -9.85
C ASP A 15 -4.25 11.40 -11.27
N CYS A 16 -4.59 10.13 -11.49
CA CYS A 16 -5.21 9.66 -12.74
C CYS A 16 -6.58 10.30 -13.03
N GLY A 17 -7.21 10.94 -12.03
CA GLY A 17 -8.47 11.64 -12.17
C GLY A 17 -9.69 10.80 -11.77
N LYS A 18 -10.80 11.48 -11.50
CA LYS A 18 -12.06 10.86 -11.04
C LYS A 18 -12.84 10.15 -12.16
N GLU A 19 -12.56 10.51 -13.40
CA GLU A 19 -13.18 9.90 -14.59
C GLU A 19 -12.58 8.54 -14.96
N ASP A 20 -11.34 8.27 -14.52
CA ASP A 20 -10.71 6.97 -14.73
C ASP A 20 -11.27 5.93 -13.76
N LYS A 21 -12.17 5.10 -14.29
CA LYS A 21 -12.89 4.08 -13.50
C LYS A 21 -11.95 3.04 -12.90
N ASP A 22 -10.84 2.72 -13.57
CA ASP A 22 -9.90 1.73 -13.06
C ASP A 22 -9.07 2.29 -11.92
N ALA A 23 -8.60 3.53 -12.05
CA ALA A 23 -7.96 4.23 -10.96
C ALA A 23 -8.87 4.35 -9.73
N GLN A 24 -10.16 4.69 -9.93
CA GLN A 24 -11.12 4.77 -8.83
C GLN A 24 -11.35 3.41 -8.15
N LYS A 25 -11.40 2.31 -8.91
CA LYS A 25 -11.49 0.95 -8.33
C LYS A 25 -10.28 0.63 -7.47
N VAL A 26 -9.07 0.91 -7.94
CA VAL A 26 -7.85 0.69 -7.15
C VAL A 26 -7.85 1.54 -5.88
N VAL A 27 -8.28 2.80 -5.96
CA VAL A 27 -8.44 3.67 -4.77
C VAL A 27 -9.44 3.10 -3.77
N ASP A 28 -10.56 2.52 -4.23
CA ASP A 28 -11.53 1.88 -3.32
C ASP A 28 -10.96 0.64 -2.63
N ILE A 29 -10.23 -0.21 -3.37
CA ILE A 29 -9.51 -1.36 -2.80
C ILE A 29 -8.54 -0.88 -1.71
N ILE A 30 -7.73 0.13 -2.01
CA ILE A 30 -6.80 0.70 -1.02
C ILE A 30 -7.55 1.26 0.19
N ASN A 31 -8.69 1.92 -0.02
CA ASN A 31 -9.51 2.42 1.08
C ASN A 31 -10.08 1.31 1.96
N ARG A 32 -10.29 0.07 1.46
CA ARG A 32 -10.69 -1.06 2.29
C ARG A 32 -9.65 -1.35 3.37
N PHE A 33 -8.35 -1.30 3.07
CA PHE A 33 -7.30 -1.45 4.10
C PHE A 33 -7.47 -0.44 5.23
N TYR A 34 -7.63 0.84 4.90
CA TYR A 34 -7.83 1.90 5.90
C TYR A 34 -9.14 1.73 6.69
N ARG A 35 -10.19 1.21 6.06
CA ARG A 35 -11.48 0.95 6.73
C ARG A 35 -11.39 -0.20 7.73
N GLU A 36 -10.62 -1.24 7.41
CA GLU A 36 -10.40 -2.35 8.31
C GLU A 36 -9.44 -1.98 9.44
N ASP A 37 -8.29 -1.40 9.10
CA ASP A 37 -7.24 -1.05 10.08
C ASP A 37 -7.74 -0.07 11.15
N LYS A 38 -8.61 0.88 10.79
CA LYS A 38 -9.17 1.84 11.77
C LYS A 38 -10.16 1.24 12.77
N LYS A 39 -10.66 0.01 12.55
CA LYS A 39 -11.62 -0.62 13.47
C LYS A 39 -10.98 -0.94 14.82
N HIS A 40 -9.67 -1.18 14.82
CA HIS A 40 -8.91 -1.60 15.98
C HIS A 40 -7.61 -0.82 16.09
N LYS A 41 -7.19 -0.50 17.31
CA LYS A 41 -5.98 0.29 17.54
C LYS A 41 -5.27 -0.22 18.78
N VAL A 42 -3.98 -0.52 18.65
CA VAL A 42 -3.14 -0.94 19.77
C VAL A 42 -3.23 0.06 20.92
N GLY A 43 -3.43 -0.46 22.13
CA GLY A 43 -3.60 0.34 23.36
C GLY A 43 -4.99 0.92 23.57
N VAL A 44 -5.94 0.69 22.66
CA VAL A 44 -7.35 1.08 22.80
C VAL A 44 -8.19 -0.16 23.06
N ASN A 45 -9.10 -0.10 24.03
CA ASN A 45 -10.00 -1.21 24.39
C ASN A 45 -9.28 -2.55 24.65
N GLY A 46 -8.04 -2.50 25.16
CA GLY A 46 -7.24 -3.69 25.46
C GLY A 46 -6.55 -4.35 24.26
N TRP A 47 -6.64 -3.78 23.05
CA TRP A 47 -5.98 -4.34 21.87
C TRP A 47 -4.46 -4.35 22.02
N THR A 48 -3.87 -5.54 21.94
CA THR A 48 -2.42 -5.71 21.91
C THR A 48 -1.88 -5.64 20.48
N VAL A 49 -0.56 -5.61 20.35
CA VAL A 49 0.11 -5.71 19.04
C VAL A 49 -0.20 -7.06 18.37
N GLU A 50 -0.32 -8.13 19.16
CA GLU A 50 -0.61 -9.48 18.68
C GLU A 50 -2.05 -9.59 18.17
N ASP A 51 -3.01 -9.03 18.90
CA ASP A 51 -4.42 -8.96 18.45
C ASP A 51 -4.54 -8.19 17.14
N HIS A 52 -3.90 -7.03 17.06
CA HIS A 52 -3.95 -6.21 15.86
C HIS A 52 -3.28 -6.88 14.67
N LEU A 53 -2.16 -7.59 14.89
CA LEU A 53 -1.52 -8.40 13.86
C LEU A 53 -2.44 -9.55 13.40
N ALA A 54 -3.05 -10.29 14.31
CA ALA A 54 -3.99 -11.36 13.97
C ALA A 54 -5.17 -10.82 13.16
N TYR A 55 -5.71 -9.67 13.53
CA TYR A 55 -6.76 -8.99 12.78
C TYR A 55 -6.30 -8.61 11.37
N ARG A 56 -5.11 -7.99 11.24
CA ARG A 56 -4.50 -7.69 9.93
C ARG A 56 -4.36 -8.93 9.06
N GLN A 57 -3.87 -10.03 9.61
CA GLN A 57 -3.73 -11.30 8.88
C GLN A 57 -5.08 -11.90 8.47
N SER A 58 -6.18 -11.55 9.15
CA SER A 58 -7.52 -12.02 8.78
C SER A 58 -8.14 -11.30 7.58
N TYR A 59 -7.91 -9.99 7.42
CA TYR A 59 -8.54 -9.21 6.35
C TYR A 59 -7.59 -8.85 5.20
N ALA A 60 -6.29 -8.70 5.46
CA ALA A 60 -5.36 -8.19 4.46
C ALA A 60 -5.14 -9.13 3.27
N PRO A 61 -5.06 -10.47 3.42
CA PRO A 61 -4.81 -11.35 2.28
C PRO A 61 -5.85 -11.23 1.16
N ASP A 62 -7.12 -11.14 1.52
CA ASP A 62 -8.24 -10.95 0.58
C ASP A 62 -8.12 -9.64 -0.20
N ILE A 63 -7.90 -8.53 0.50
CA ILE A 63 -7.78 -7.21 -0.12
C ILE A 63 -6.48 -7.08 -0.95
N LEU A 64 -5.39 -7.73 -0.51
CA LEU A 64 -4.13 -7.77 -1.26
C LEU A 64 -4.28 -8.55 -2.57
N GLN A 65 -5.01 -9.66 -2.54
CA GLN A 65 -5.33 -10.43 -3.73
C GLN A 65 -6.18 -9.60 -4.71
N ASP A 66 -7.27 -8.98 -4.24
CA ASP A 66 -8.08 -8.04 -5.03
C ASP A 66 -7.23 -6.94 -5.68
N LEU A 67 -6.29 -6.37 -4.91
CA LEU A 67 -5.38 -5.34 -5.41
C LEU A 67 -4.48 -5.87 -6.52
N LEU A 68 -3.84 -7.02 -6.31
CA LEU A 68 -2.94 -7.62 -7.29
C LEU A 68 -3.66 -7.96 -8.59
N GLU A 69 -4.79 -8.66 -8.49
CA GLU A 69 -5.61 -9.04 -9.65
C GLU A 69 -6.03 -7.81 -10.44
N LYS A 70 -6.45 -6.73 -9.76
CA LYS A 70 -6.83 -5.50 -10.43
C LYS A 70 -5.65 -4.81 -11.12
N LEU A 71 -4.46 -4.80 -10.49
CA LEU A 71 -3.26 -4.21 -11.09
C LEU A 71 -2.80 -5.01 -12.32
N GLU A 72 -2.80 -6.34 -12.25
CA GLU A 72 -2.43 -7.22 -13.36
C GLU A 72 -3.43 -7.14 -14.51
N GLU A 73 -4.73 -7.04 -14.22
CA GLU A 73 -5.78 -6.82 -15.21
C GLU A 73 -5.51 -5.54 -16.01
N ILE A 74 -5.24 -4.42 -15.32
CA ILE A 74 -4.97 -3.14 -15.98
C ILE A 74 -3.65 -3.20 -16.76
N SER A 75 -2.60 -3.79 -16.16
CA SER A 75 -1.28 -3.92 -16.79
C SER A 75 -1.32 -4.75 -18.09
N SER A 76 -2.22 -5.72 -18.17
CA SER A 76 -2.38 -6.61 -19.34
C SER A 76 -3.18 -5.99 -20.49
N ARG A 77 -3.77 -4.79 -20.30
CA ARG A 77 -4.54 -4.09 -21.34
C ARG A 77 -3.63 -3.61 -22.47
N LYS A 78 -3.92 -4.05 -23.70
CA LYS A 78 -3.16 -3.67 -24.90
C LYS A 78 -3.42 -2.23 -25.37
N ASP A 79 -4.55 -1.67 -24.97
CA ASP A 79 -4.97 -0.30 -25.31
C ASP A 79 -4.38 0.76 -24.38
N LEU A 80 -3.72 0.35 -23.29
CA LEU A 80 -3.13 1.26 -22.32
C LEU A 80 -1.78 1.78 -22.82
N LEU A 81 -1.71 3.09 -23.07
CA LEU A 81 -0.45 3.72 -23.46
C LEU A 81 0.55 3.67 -22.29
N PRO A 82 1.80 3.21 -22.51
CA PRO A 82 2.78 3.02 -21.43
C PRO A 82 3.19 4.32 -20.73
N LYS A 83 2.95 5.48 -21.36
CA LYS A 83 3.20 6.82 -20.80
C LYS A 83 1.95 7.48 -20.21
N SER A 84 0.82 6.77 -20.15
CA SER A 84 -0.36 7.28 -19.46
C SER A 84 -0.13 7.33 -17.96
N THR A 85 -0.81 8.24 -17.28
CA THR A 85 -0.80 8.35 -15.81
C THR A 85 -1.19 7.04 -15.14
N LEU A 86 -2.23 6.36 -15.66
CA LEU A 86 -2.67 5.07 -15.17
C LEU A 86 -1.60 3.96 -15.32
N ALA A 87 -0.95 3.85 -16.49
CA ALA A 87 0.11 2.86 -16.70
C ALA A 87 1.29 3.07 -15.73
N GLN A 88 1.68 4.33 -15.50
CA GLN A 88 2.75 4.66 -14.56
C GLN A 88 2.35 4.33 -13.11
N ALA A 89 1.12 4.65 -12.70
CA ALA A 89 0.60 4.32 -11.38
C ALA A 89 0.55 2.81 -11.13
N VAL A 90 0.07 2.02 -12.10
CA VAL A 90 0.04 0.56 -12.03
C VAL A 90 1.45 -0.02 -11.96
N GLY A 91 2.37 0.44 -12.81
CA GLY A 91 3.76 -0.01 -12.80
C GLY A 91 4.45 0.28 -11.45
N TYR A 92 4.20 1.45 -10.87
CA TYR A 92 4.71 1.79 -9.54
C TYR A 92 4.09 0.89 -8.46
N ALA A 93 2.77 0.69 -8.47
CA ALA A 93 2.07 -0.15 -7.50
C ALA A 93 2.56 -1.61 -7.53
N LEU A 94 2.74 -2.19 -8.72
CA LEU A 94 3.28 -3.55 -8.88
C LEU A 94 4.72 -3.65 -8.36
N ASN A 95 5.56 -2.64 -8.60
CA ASN A 95 6.92 -2.60 -8.06
C ASN A 95 6.95 -2.55 -6.52
N GLU A 96 5.97 -1.88 -5.90
CA GLU A 96 5.88 -1.76 -4.44
C GLU A 96 5.04 -2.87 -3.79
N TYR A 97 4.42 -3.78 -4.56
CA TYR A 97 3.46 -4.76 -4.03
C TYR A 97 4.01 -5.60 -2.87
N ASN A 98 5.25 -6.09 -2.97
CA ASN A 98 5.89 -6.83 -1.88
C ASN A 98 6.04 -5.99 -0.60
N ALA A 99 6.38 -4.71 -0.74
CA ALA A 99 6.49 -3.80 0.40
C ALA A 99 5.12 -3.50 1.01
N ILE A 100 4.05 -3.42 0.20
CA ILE A 100 2.67 -3.30 0.70
C ILE A 100 2.30 -4.54 1.53
N CYS A 101 2.61 -5.75 1.05
CA CYS A 101 2.38 -6.99 1.80
C CYS A 101 3.11 -7.00 3.16
N ASP A 102 4.34 -6.49 3.22
CA ASP A 102 5.14 -6.44 4.45
C ASP A 102 4.53 -5.56 5.54
N ILE A 103 3.72 -4.55 5.19
CA ILE A 103 3.01 -3.70 6.16
C ILE A 103 2.14 -4.54 7.09
N PHE A 104 1.48 -5.57 6.56
CA PHE A 104 0.52 -6.41 7.28
C PHE A 104 1.18 -7.54 8.09
N LYS A 105 2.50 -7.69 8.03
CA LYS A 105 3.26 -8.64 8.87
C LYS A 105 3.54 -8.11 10.29
N ARG A 106 3.09 -6.89 10.60
CA ARG A 106 3.28 -6.22 11.88
C ARG A 106 1.97 -5.64 12.40
N GLY A 107 1.73 -5.71 13.70
CA GLY A 107 0.56 -5.09 14.35
C GLY A 107 0.83 -3.69 14.92
N ASP A 108 2.09 -3.24 14.96
CA ASP A 108 2.51 -2.00 15.63
C ASP A 108 2.77 -0.82 14.67
N THR A 109 2.62 -1.03 13.36
CA THR A 109 2.95 -0.05 12.33
C THR A 109 1.70 0.65 11.80
N ALA A 110 1.78 1.95 11.52
CA ALA A 110 0.71 2.62 10.79
C ALA A 110 0.82 2.31 9.28
N LEU A 111 -0.31 2.23 8.57
CA LEU A 111 -0.33 1.97 7.12
C LEU A 111 0.39 3.06 6.31
N ASP A 112 0.42 4.30 6.81
CA ASP A 112 1.06 5.44 6.16
C ASP A 112 2.53 5.63 6.56
N ASN A 113 3.02 4.95 7.60
CA ASN A 113 4.29 5.27 8.25
C ASN A 113 5.36 4.21 7.95
N ASN A 114 5.93 4.36 6.75
CA ASN A 114 7.24 3.95 6.26
C ASN A 114 8.11 3.03 7.16
N TYR A 115 7.86 1.72 7.04
CA TYR A 115 8.89 0.69 7.28
C TYR A 115 10.15 0.96 6.45
N ILE A 116 9.97 1.47 5.23
CA ILE A 116 11.03 1.88 4.30
C ILE A 116 11.85 3.06 4.85
N GLU A 117 11.27 4.09 5.48
CA GLU A 117 12.08 5.16 6.09
C GLU A 117 12.90 4.64 7.27
N ARG A 118 12.40 3.68 8.03
CA ARG A 118 13.20 3.11 9.14
C ARG A 118 14.42 2.34 8.61
N ILE A 119 14.27 1.59 7.52
CA ILE A 119 15.37 0.87 6.86
C ILE A 119 16.29 1.83 6.08
N GLN A 120 15.73 2.75 5.29
CA GLN A 120 16.51 3.76 4.55
C GLN A 120 17.24 4.72 5.49
N ARG A 121 16.65 5.12 6.62
CA ARG A 121 17.33 5.92 7.66
C ARG A 121 18.51 5.15 8.24
N TYR A 122 18.37 3.83 8.48
CA TYR A 122 19.47 2.98 8.94
C TYR A 122 20.61 2.89 7.89
N ILE A 123 20.28 2.58 6.63
CA ILE A 123 21.25 2.52 5.53
C ILE A 123 21.93 3.89 5.28
N SER A 124 21.17 4.98 5.36
CA SER A 124 21.69 6.35 5.18
C SER A 124 22.60 6.77 6.34
N LEU A 125 22.35 6.31 7.57
CA LEU A 125 23.22 6.53 8.73
C LEU A 125 24.54 5.76 8.60
N SER A 126 24.50 4.51 8.11
CA SER A 126 25.71 3.71 7.88
C SER A 126 26.62 4.26 6.79
N ARG A 127 26.10 5.04 5.84
CA ARG A 127 26.89 5.70 4.79
C ARG A 127 27.51 7.05 5.21
N ARG A 128 27.12 7.62 6.35
CA ARG A 128 27.67 8.87 6.91
C ARG A 128 28.73 8.65 7.99
N ASN A 129 29.07 7.40 8.31
CA ASN A 129 30.12 7.01 9.26
C ASN A 129 31.29 6.32 8.53
N SER A 130 31.76 6.92 7.44
CA SER A 130 33.02 6.56 6.78
C SER A 130 33.75 7.79 6.30
#